data_AF-A0A4P6UST0-F1
#
_entry.id   AF-A0A4P6UST0-F1
#
_cell.length_a   1.000
_cell.length_b   1.000
_cell.length_c   1.000
_cell.angle_alpha   90.00
_cell.angle_beta   90.00
_cell.angle_gamma   90.00
#
_symmetry.space_group_name_H-M   'P 1'
#
loop_
_entity.id
_entity.type
_entity.pdbx_description
1 polymer ?
#
loop_
_entity_poly.entity_id
_entity_poly.type
_entity_poly.pdbx_seq_one_letter_code
_entity_poly.pdbx_strand_id
1 'polypeptide(L)' 'MFYILYKKVLRVIIEIKRKRMYRKAQALGFTHPEVVNCSQQLDNLLNKYTKQAA' A
#
# COMPACT_ATOMS: atom_id res chain seq x y z
N MET A 1 -8.49 -21.99 3.24
CA MET A 1 -8.01 -21.73 1.86
C MET A 1 -8.20 -20.27 1.43
N PHE A 2 -9.42 -19.73 1.44
CA PHE A 2 -9.75 -18.38 0.93
C PHE A 2 -8.99 -17.23 1.63
N TYR A 3 -8.83 -17.32 2.95
CA TYR A 3 -8.09 -16.34 3.75
C TYR A 3 -6.59 -16.21 3.34
N ILE A 4 -5.93 -17.34 3.07
CA ILE A 4 -4.51 -17.34 2.65
C ILE A 4 -4.36 -16.70 1.26
N LEU A 5 -5.30 -16.99 0.36
CA LEU A 5 -5.32 -16.39 -0.98
C LEU A 5 -5.55 -14.88 -0.89
N TYR A 6 -6.54 -14.44 -0.10
CA TYR A 6 -6.81 -13.03 0.13
C TYR A 6 -5.57 -12.30 0.69
N LYS A 7 -4.89 -12.89 1.68
CA LYS A 7 -3.68 -12.33 2.28
C LYS A 7 -2.54 -12.22 1.26
N LYS A 8 -2.37 -13.21 0.39
CA LYS A 8 -1.39 -13.17 -0.72
C LYS A 8 -1.70 -12.05 -1.71
N VAL A 9 -2.96 -11.93 -2.13
CA VAL A 9 -3.42 -10.86 -3.03
C VAL A 9 -3.19 -9.49 -2.41
N LEU A 10 -3.54 -9.32 -1.14
CA LEU A 10 -3.36 -8.06 -0.43
C LEU A 10 -1.87 -7.66 -0.34
N ARG A 11 -0.98 -8.62 -0.08
CA ARG A 11 0.47 -8.39 -0.10
C ARG A 11 0.96 -7.90 -1.46
N VAL A 12 0.49 -8.49 -2.56
CA VAL A 12 0.84 -8.05 -3.92
C VAL A 12 0.37 -6.61 -4.17
N ILE A 13 -0.86 -6.27 -3.75
CA ILE A 13 -1.41 -4.91 -3.91
C ILE A 13 -0.59 -3.89 -3.11
N ILE A 14 -0.19 -4.23 -1.88
CA ILE A 14 0.69 -3.38 -1.04
C ILE A 14 2.00 -3.08 -1.76
N GLU A 15 2.67 -4.09 -2.33
CA GLU A 15 3.94 -3.87 -3.02
C GLU A 15 3.80 -3.03 -4.30
N ILE A 16 2.73 -3.24 -5.07
CA ILE A 16 2.44 -2.42 -6.25
C ILE A 16 2.22 -0.95 -5.84
N LYS A 17 1.44 -0.73 -4.77
CA LYS A 17 1.14 0.61 -4.27
C LYS A 17 2.39 1.31 -3.71
N ARG A 18 3.22 0.57 -2.97
CA ARG A 18 4.52 1.03 -2.46
C ARG A 18 5.43 1.51 -3.59
N LYS A 19 5.61 0.70 -4.64
CA LYS A 19 6.41 1.08 -5.82
C LYS A 19 5.85 2.31 -6.52
N ARG A 20 4.52 2.42 -6.65
CA ARG A 20 3.87 3.60 -7.25
C ARG A 20 4.10 4.87 -6.42
N MET A 21 3.99 4.78 -5.09
CA MET A 21 4.25 5.90 -4.18
C MET A 21 5.69 6.40 -4.35
N TYR A 22 6.68 5.51 -4.34
CA TYR A 22 8.08 5.90 -4.52
C TYR A 22 8.36 6.54 -5.88
N ARG A 23 7.78 6.02 -6.97
CA ARG A 23 7.88 6.65 -8.30
C ARG A 23 7.32 8.07 -8.30
N LYS A 24 6.17 8.28 -7.65
CA LYS A 24 5.60 9.64 -7.51
C LYS A 24 6.45 10.54 -6.62
N ALA A 25 7.01 10.01 -5.53
CA ALA A 25 7.90 10.76 -4.65
C ALA A 25 9.18 11.21 -5.35
N GLN A 26 9.74 10.37 -6.22
CA GLN A 26 10.90 10.74 -7.05
C GLN A 26 10.56 11.85 -8.05
N ALA A 27 9.34 11.87 -8.59
CA ALA A 27 8.91 12.87 -9.57
C ALA A 27 8.42 14.19 -8.95
N LEU A 28 7.76 14.13 -7.78
CA LEU A 28 7.00 15.26 -7.21
C LEU A 28 7.48 15.68 -5.82
N GLY A 29 8.31 14.87 -5.15
CA GLY A 29 8.68 15.04 -3.75
C GLY A 29 7.72 14.34 -2.78
N PHE A 30 8.20 14.00 -1.58
CA PHE A 30 7.44 13.23 -0.59
C PHE A 30 6.25 13.99 0.01
N THR A 31 6.32 15.32 0.08
CA THR A 31 5.27 16.18 0.64
C THR A 31 4.20 16.56 -0.37
N HIS A 32 4.36 16.20 -1.65
CA HIS A 32 3.38 16.52 -2.67
C HIS A 32 2.03 15.86 -2.32
N PRO A 33 0.89 16.57 -2.45
CA PRO A 33 -0.42 16.05 -2.04
C PRO A 33 -0.76 14.67 -2.63
N GLU A 34 -0.36 14.42 -3.88
CA GLU A 34 -0.57 13.10 -4.51
C GLU A 34 0.26 11.97 -3.88
N VAL A 35 1.46 12.28 -3.38
CA VAL A 35 2.33 11.30 -2.72
C VAL A 35 1.81 11.02 -1.32
N VAL A 36 1.37 12.05 -0.60
CA VAL A 36 0.70 11.94 0.71
C VAL A 36 -0.60 11.13 0.60
N ASN A 37 -1.44 11.40 -0.39
CA ASN A 37 -2.65 10.58 -0.61
C ASN A 37 -2.29 9.13 -0.96
N CYS A 38 -1.20 8.91 -1.72
CA CYS A 38 -0.74 7.55 -2.04
C CYS A 38 -0.23 6.81 -0.79
N SER A 39 0.47 7.49 0.12
CA SER A 39 0.92 6.90 1.40
C SER A 39 -0.25 6.57 2.32
N GLN A 40 -1.26 7.44 2.43
CA GLN A 40 -2.47 7.17 3.20
C GLN A 40 -3.23 5.94 2.68
N GLN A 41 -3.30 5.77 1.35
CA GLN A 41 -3.92 4.58 0.75
C GLN A 41 -3.08 3.32 1.00
N LEU A 42 -1.75 3.43 1.00
CA LEU A 42 -0.85 2.33 1.35
C LEU A 42 -1.04 1.91 2.82
N ASP A 43 -1.12 2.87 3.73
CA ASP A 43 -1.38 2.64 5.16
C ASP A 43 -2.71 1.91 5.39
N ASN A 44 -3.77 2.30 4.66
CA ASN A 44 -5.05 1.59 4.71
C ASN A 44 -4.94 0.12 4.28
N LEU A 45 -4.10 -0.19 3.28
CA LEU A 45 -3.85 -1.57 2.86
C LEU A 45 -3.03 -2.34 3.89
N LEU A 46 -2.01 -1.71 4.48
CA LEU A 46 -1.21 -2.28 5.55
C LEU A 46 -2.08 -2.58 6.78
N ASN A 47 -2.95 -1.66 7.17
CA ASN A 47 -3.89 -1.85 8.27
C ASN A 47 -4.84 -3.04 8.03
N LYS A 48 -5.35 -3.20 6.81
CA LYS A 48 -6.16 -4.38 6.45
C LYS A 48 -5.36 -5.68 6.56
N TYR A 49 -4.10 -5.65 6.12
CA TYR A 49 -3.22 -6.82 6.17
C TYR A 49 -2.86 -7.21 7.61
N THR A 50 -2.57 -6.23 8.46
CA THR A 50 -2.22 -6.43 9.87
C THR A 50 -3.42 -6.85 10.70
N LYS A 51 -4.59 -6.23 10.52
CA LYS A 51 -5.84 -6.64 11.21
C LYS A 51 -6.27 -8.07 10.87
N GLN A 52 -5.83 -8.59 9.73
CA GLN A 52 -6.03 -9.99 9.39
C GLN A 52 -5.02 -10.92 10.05
N ALA A 53 -3.88 -10.43 10.52
CA ALA A 53 -2.85 -11.24 11.16
C ALA A 53 -3.07 -11.43 12.67
N ALA A 54 -4.07 -10.76 13.25
CA ALA A 54 -4.53 -10.89 14.63
C ALA A 54 -5.72 -11.85 14.73
#